data_AF-A0A950DDS1-F1
#
_entry.id   AF-A0A950DDS1-F1
#
_cell.length_a   1.000
_cell.length_b   1.000
_cell.length_c   1.000
_cell.angle_alpha   90.00
_cell.angle_beta   90.00
_cell.angle_gamma   90.00
#
_symmetry.space_group_name_H-M   'P 1'
#
loop_
_entity.id
_entity.type
_entity.pdbx_description
1 polymer ?
#
loop_
_entity_poly.entity_id
_entity_poly.type
_entity_poly.pdbx_seq_one_letter_code
_entity_poly.pdbx_strand_id
1 'polypeptide(L)'
;MRAGPDAKTNEHKAALELLGVLSVKGKIVSGDAMFTHRDVCAKVIEGGGDYILPVRENQSTLRADIAAAFAQPEAGLSPPPNRAGRG
;
A
#
# COMPACT_ATOMS: atom_id res chain seq x y z
N MET A 1 15.94 13.97 -28.37
CA MET A 1 14.69 13.67 -27.65
C MET A 1 14.81 14.30 -26.26
N ARG A 2 14.16 15.43 -26.01
CA ARG A 2 14.31 16.17 -24.75
C ARG A 2 13.33 15.60 -23.73
N ALA A 3 13.84 15.00 -22.65
CA ALA A 3 13.05 14.80 -21.44
C ALA A 3 12.67 16.20 -20.92
N GLY A 4 11.37 16.53 -20.97
CA GLY A 4 10.82 17.76 -20.43
C GLY A 4 10.81 17.77 -18.90
N PRO A 5 10.56 18.93 -18.26
CA PRO A 5 10.67 19.10 -16.82
C PRO A 5 9.67 18.18 -16.07
N ASP A 6 10.15 17.56 -14.99
CA ASP A 6 9.44 16.68 -14.05
C ASP A 6 8.98 15.30 -14.54
N ALA A 7 9.95 14.41 -14.82
CA ALA A 7 9.71 12.99 -15.13
C ALA A 7 8.81 12.27 -14.09
N LYS A 8 8.99 12.54 -12.79
CA LYS A 8 8.15 11.96 -11.71
C LYS A 8 6.67 12.34 -11.83
N THR A 9 6.39 13.58 -12.22
CA THR A 9 5.01 14.08 -12.36
C THR A 9 4.35 13.53 -13.62
N ASN A 10 5.13 13.28 -14.67
CA ASN A 10 4.60 12.74 -15.93
C ASN A 10 4.17 11.28 -15.82
N GLU A 11 4.92 10.43 -15.11
CA GLU A 11 4.59 9.02 -14.97
C GLU A 11 3.31 8.80 -14.16
N HIS A 12 3.11 9.57 -13.08
CA HIS A 12 1.88 9.56 -12.31
C HIS A 12 0.65 9.94 -13.16
N LYS A 13 0.75 11.04 -13.92
CA LYS A 13 -0.34 11.49 -14.81
C LYS A 13 -0.64 10.47 -15.90
N ALA A 14 0.39 9.88 -16.50
CA ALA A 14 0.22 8.84 -17.52
C ALA A 14 -0.50 7.60 -16.97
N ALA A 15 -0.23 7.20 -15.73
CA ALA A 15 -0.93 6.10 -15.08
C ALA A 15 -2.44 6.41 -14.90
N LEU A 16 -2.78 7.64 -14.51
CA LEU A 16 -4.17 8.08 -14.40
C LEU A 16 -4.88 8.09 -15.76
N GLU A 17 -4.22 8.58 -16.80
CA GLU A 17 -4.75 8.58 -18.18
C GLU A 17 -5.00 7.15 -18.67
N LEU A 18 -4.05 6.24 -18.42
CA LEU A 18 -4.18 4.83 -18.77
C LEU A 18 -5.37 4.17 -18.06
N LEU A 19 -5.55 4.40 -16.76
CA LEU A 19 -6.70 3.88 -16.01
C LEU A 19 -8.04 4.43 -16.50
N GLY A 20 -8.05 5.61 -17.12
CA GLY A 20 -9.24 6.19 -17.74
C GLY A 20 -9.71 5.46 -19.00
N VAL A 21 -8.83 4.73 -19.68
CA VAL A 21 -9.13 4.01 -20.93
C VAL A 21 -9.05 2.48 -20.79
N LEU A 22 -8.35 1.99 -19.76
CA LEU A 22 -8.20 0.57 -19.50
C LEU A 22 -9.40 0.02 -18.72
N SER A 23 -10.04 -1.02 -19.24
CA SER A 23 -11.10 -1.71 -18.52
C SER A 23 -10.53 -2.56 -17.38
N VAL A 24 -10.61 -2.04 -16.15
CA VAL A 24 -10.13 -2.72 -14.93
C VAL A 24 -11.22 -3.49 -14.18
N LYS A 25 -12.48 -3.46 -14.66
CA LYS A 25 -13.62 -4.11 -14.00
C LYS A 25 -13.34 -5.59 -13.73
N GLY A 26 -13.47 -6.00 -12.46
CA GLY A 26 -13.25 -7.37 -11.99
C GLY A 26 -11.79 -7.83 -12.06
N LYS A 27 -10.83 -6.92 -12.17
CA LYS A 27 -9.39 -7.23 -12.23
C LYS A 27 -8.66 -6.62 -11.03
N ILE A 28 -7.52 -7.23 -10.70
CA ILE A 28 -6.58 -6.67 -9.72
C ILE A 28 -5.49 -5.91 -10.47
N VAL A 29 -5.32 -4.64 -10.14
CA VAL A 29 -4.24 -3.78 -10.63
C VAL A 29 -3.07 -3.86 -9.65
N SER A 30 -1.91 -4.24 -10.17
CA SER A 30 -0.65 -4.21 -9.41
C SER A 30 0.41 -3.45 -10.21
N GLY A 31 1.41 -2.94 -9.51
CA GLY A 31 2.43 -2.07 -10.10
C GLY A 31 3.54 -1.74 -9.12
N ASP A 32 4.46 -0.89 -9.56
CA ASP A 32 5.56 -0.42 -8.72
C ASP A 32 5.09 0.52 -7.60
N ALA A 33 5.88 0.57 -6.52
CA ALA A 33 5.62 1.42 -5.37
C ALA A 33 5.41 2.89 -5.76
N MET A 34 6.10 3.39 -6.78
CA MET A 34 6.00 4.76 -7.29
C MET A 34 4.55 5.20 -7.62
N PHE A 35 3.65 4.26 -7.91
CA PHE A 35 2.25 4.55 -8.25
C PHE A 35 1.29 4.44 -7.05
N THR A 36 1.82 4.26 -5.84
CA THR A 36 1.03 4.16 -4.60
C THR A 36 0.54 5.56 -4.17
N HIS A 37 -0.32 6.13 -5.01
CA HIS A 37 -0.99 7.41 -4.80
C HIS A 37 -2.50 7.19 -4.65
N ARG A 38 -3.14 8.01 -3.83
CA ARG A 38 -4.55 7.83 -3.46
C ARG A 38 -5.49 7.94 -4.66
N ASP A 39 -5.19 8.83 -5.60
CA ASP A 39 -5.94 9.03 -6.84
C ASP A 39 -5.81 7.87 -7.83
N VAL A 40 -4.64 7.22 -7.93
CA VAL A 40 -4.49 5.96 -8.68
C VAL A 40 -5.40 4.89 -8.11
N CYS A 41 -5.33 4.65 -6.80
CA CYS A 41 -6.17 3.67 -6.12
C CYS A 41 -7.66 3.98 -6.30
N ALA A 42 -8.06 5.26 -6.14
CA ALA A 42 -9.44 5.68 -6.35
C ALA A 42 -9.92 5.39 -7.76
N LYS A 43 -9.10 5.66 -8.79
CA LYS A 43 -9.45 5.37 -10.19
C LYS A 43 -9.65 3.89 -10.48
N VAL A 44 -8.86 3.02 -9.87
CA VAL A 44 -9.03 1.56 -10.00
C VAL A 44 -10.38 1.12 -9.43
N ILE A 45 -10.73 1.60 -8.23
CA ILE A 45 -12.02 1.28 -7.58
C ILE A 45 -13.20 1.86 -8.38
N GLU A 46 -13.10 3.09 -8.88
CA GLU A 46 -14.13 3.70 -9.73
C GLU A 46 -14.37 2.88 -11.02
N GLY A 47 -13.31 2.28 -11.58
CA GLY A 47 -13.39 1.37 -12.72
C GLY A 47 -13.94 -0.02 -12.38
N GLY A 48 -14.28 -0.29 -11.12
CA GLY A 48 -14.78 -1.57 -10.63
C GLY A 48 -13.72 -2.67 -10.53
N GLY A 49 -12.45 -2.31 -10.42
CA GLY A 49 -11.35 -3.21 -10.13
C GLY A 49 -10.88 -3.09 -8.68
N ASP A 50 -9.93 -3.94 -8.30
CA ASP A 50 -9.23 -3.93 -7.02
C ASP A 50 -7.74 -3.63 -7.23
N TYR A 51 -6.98 -3.32 -6.18
CA TYR A 51 -5.55 -3.01 -6.31
C TYR A 51 -4.68 -3.67 -5.23
N ILE A 52 -3.44 -4.00 -5.60
CA ILE A 52 -2.37 -4.42 -4.69
C ILE A 52 -1.09 -3.69 -5.09
N LEU A 53 -0.73 -2.66 -4.33
CA LEU A 53 0.44 -1.82 -4.58
C LEU A 53 1.42 -1.85 -3.40
N PRO A 54 2.73 -2.03 -3.64
CA PRO A 54 3.73 -2.10 -2.58
C PRO A 54 4.06 -0.71 -2.01
N VAL A 55 4.05 -0.56 -0.69
CA VAL A 55 4.50 0.66 -0.01
C VAL A 55 5.98 0.53 0.34
N ARG A 56 6.82 1.46 -0.14
CA ARG A 56 8.26 1.54 0.18
C ARG A 56 8.64 2.90 0.77
N GLU A 57 9.82 3.41 0.45
CA GLU A 57 10.36 4.67 1.00
C GLU A 57 9.70 5.93 0.42
N ASN A 58 8.91 5.80 -0.64
CA ASN A 58 8.18 6.92 -1.23
C ASN A 58 7.03 7.46 -0.35
N GLN A 59 6.62 6.70 0.67
CA GLN A 59 5.53 7.04 1.58
C GLN A 59 5.95 6.69 3.02
N SER A 60 6.94 7.40 3.55
CA SER A 60 7.56 7.10 4.84
C SER A 60 6.55 7.02 6.01
N THR A 61 5.59 7.94 6.06
CA THR A 61 4.50 7.92 7.06
C THR A 61 3.62 6.69 6.91
N LEU A 62 3.10 6.42 5.71
CA LEU A 62 2.24 5.27 5.47
C LEU A 62 2.97 3.95 5.78
N ARG A 63 4.26 3.86 5.46
CA ARG A 63 5.10 2.71 5.80
C ARG A 63 5.22 2.53 7.31
N ALA A 64 5.42 3.61 8.06
CA ALA A 64 5.48 3.56 9.53
C ALA A 64 4.13 3.14 10.12
N ASP A 65 3.03 3.66 9.60
CA ASP A 65 1.67 3.31 10.04
C ASP A 65 1.37 1.83 9.78
N ILE A 66 1.73 1.32 8.60
CA ILE A 66 1.62 -0.11 8.26
C ILE A 66 2.47 -0.92 9.24
N ALA A 67 3.74 -0.56 9.45
CA ALA A 67 4.61 -1.28 10.38
C ALA A 67 4.05 -1.32 11.81
N ALA A 68 3.49 -0.20 12.29
CA ALA A 68 2.85 -0.11 13.60
C ALA A 68 1.57 -0.96 13.68
N ALA A 69 0.73 -0.96 12.65
CA ALA A 69 -0.51 -1.73 12.61
C ALA A 69 -0.27 -3.26 12.64
N PHE A 70 0.85 -3.71 12.06
CA PHE A 70 1.24 -5.13 12.03
C PHE A 70 2.28 -5.51 13.09
N ALA A 71 2.75 -4.56 13.91
CA ALA A 71 3.62 -4.87 15.05
C ALA A 71 2.84 -5.73 16.04
N GLN A 72 3.30 -6.97 16.24
CA GLN A 72 2.78 -7.81 17.31
C GLN A 72 3.12 -7.14 18.65
N PRO A 73 2.21 -7.09 19.63
CA PRO A 73 2.66 -6.87 21.00
C PRO A 73 3.65 -7.99 21.35
N GLU A 74 4.80 -7.61 21.91
CA GLU A 74 5.79 -8.52 22.51
C GLU A 74 5.05 -9.67 23.20
N ALA A 75 5.45 -10.92 22.94
CA ALA A 75 4.82 -12.12 23.49
C ALA A 75 4.86 -12.11 25.03
N GLY A 76 3.93 -11.39 25.65
CA GLY A 76 3.82 -11.17 27.09
C GLY A 76 2.56 -11.76 27.70
N LEU A 77 1.72 -12.45 26.90
CA LEU A 77 0.55 -13.16 27.38
C LEU A 77 0.86 -14.63 27.71
N SER A 78 2.04 -14.91 28.28
CA SER A 78 2.20 -16.15 29.03
C SER A 78 1.49 -15.96 30.38
N PRO A 79 0.45 -16.75 30.71
CA PRO A 79 -0.12 -16.69 32.05
C PRO A 79 1.00 -16.98 33.07
N PRO A 80 1.05 -16.27 34.21
CA PRO A 80 2.06 -16.52 35.22
C PRO A 80 2.02 -17.99 35.64
N PRO A 81 3.16 -18.65 35.84
CA PRO A 81 3.19 -20.07 36.20
C PRO A 81 2.40 -20.27 37.49
N ASN A 82 1.42 -21.19 37.42
CA ASN A 82 0.59 -21.60 38.53
C ASN A 82 1.48 -21.98 39.73
N ARG A 83 1.48 -21.17 40.79
CA ARG A 83 2.12 -21.52 42.07
C ARG A 83 1.23 -22.55 42.78
N ALA A 84 1.19 -23.76 42.25
CA ALA A 84 0.67 -24.92 42.95
C ALA A 84 1.75 -25.40 43.94
N GLY A 85 1.39 -25.43 45.22
CA GLY A 85 2.08 -26.23 46.23
C GLY A 85 3.13 -25.48 47.07
N ARG A 86 2.69 -24.91 48.18
CA ARG A 86 3.40 -25.13 49.45
C ARG A 86 2.36 -25.65 50.44
N GLY A 87 2.48 -26.94 50.76
CA GLY A 87 1.90 -27.51 51.96
C GLY A 87 2.65 -27.07 53.21
#